data_AF-A0A0N0PE32-F1
#
_entry.id   AF-A0A0N0PE32-F1
#
_cell.length_a   1.000
_cell.length_b   1.000
_cell.length_c   1.000
_cell.angle_alpha   90.00
_cell.angle_beta   90.00
_cell.angle_gamma   90.00
#
_symmetry.space_group_name_H-M   'P 1'
#
loop_
_entity.id
_entity.type
_entity.pdbx_description
1 polymer ?
#
loop_
_entity_poly.entity_id
_entity_poly.type
_entity_poly.pdbx_seq_one_letter_code
_entity_poly.pdbx_strand_id
1 'polypeptide(L)'
;MGDTQRALEQFEQLAGLRVYVLEHLATFTVTRETGIVYPADGMRRLLQLEKTNGIWSQKMQLCLEDQWVLVMDYETGSIMERFPASHVHSPTAFTSPEPGELYNNVLAFVAGAPDAPDARRELHIFQCHDVPAHALVEELNALKSVQNSTLSLPSLAPATDTAAAIKL
;
A
#
# COMPACT_ATOMS: atom_id res chain seq x y z
N MET A 1 32.89 -14.74 -3.14
CA MET A 1 33.08 -13.31 -3.50
C MET A 1 32.01 -12.77 -4.46
N GLY A 2 30.92 -13.52 -4.75
CA GLY A 2 29.83 -13.05 -5.64
C GLY A 2 28.59 -12.54 -4.91
N ASP A 3 28.33 -13.00 -3.67
CA ASP A 3 27.10 -12.67 -2.94
C ASP A 3 27.06 -11.23 -2.44
N THR A 4 28.22 -10.68 -2.05
CA THR A 4 28.34 -9.30 -1.56
C THR A 4 28.14 -8.27 -2.67
N GLN A 5 28.60 -8.57 -3.89
CA GLN A 5 28.44 -7.70 -5.05
C GLN A 5 26.97 -7.63 -5.50
N ARG A 6 26.29 -8.78 -5.52
CA ARG A 6 24.88 -8.89 -5.88
C ARG A 6 23.98 -8.20 -4.86
N ALA A 7 24.28 -8.36 -3.56
CA ALA A 7 23.57 -7.68 -2.49
C ALA A 7 23.74 -6.16 -2.53
N LEU A 8 24.93 -5.66 -2.93
CA LEU A 8 25.20 -4.23 -3.07
C LEU A 8 24.51 -3.62 -4.30
N GLU A 9 24.48 -4.32 -5.43
CA GLU A 9 23.70 -3.89 -6.61
C GLU A 9 22.19 -3.90 -6.32
N GLN A 10 21.70 -4.90 -5.58
CA GLN A 10 20.32 -4.94 -5.10
C GLN A 10 20.05 -3.78 -4.12
N PHE A 11 21.01 -3.43 -3.27
CA PHE A 11 20.94 -2.25 -2.37
C PHE A 11 20.94 -0.92 -3.13
N GLU A 12 21.74 -0.77 -4.19
CA GLU A 12 21.75 0.42 -5.05
C GLU A 12 20.46 0.53 -5.88
N GLN A 13 19.89 -0.60 -6.32
CA GLN A 13 18.57 -0.64 -6.96
C GLN A 13 17.45 -0.24 -5.97
N LEU A 14 17.64 -0.52 -4.67
CA LEU A 14 16.74 -0.14 -3.57
C LEU A 14 17.04 1.25 -3.01
N ALA A 15 18.16 1.90 -3.36
CA ALA A 15 18.58 3.17 -2.75
C ALA A 15 17.65 4.35 -3.06
N GLY A 16 16.72 4.19 -4.01
CA GLY A 16 15.60 5.11 -4.27
C GLY A 16 14.22 4.56 -3.90
N LEU A 17 14.13 3.30 -3.47
CA LEU A 17 12.88 2.61 -3.15
C LEU A 17 12.62 2.65 -1.65
N ARG A 18 11.43 3.08 -1.26
CA ARG A 18 11.01 3.09 0.15
C ARG A 18 10.56 1.69 0.53
N VAL A 19 11.44 0.93 1.18
CA VAL A 19 11.18 -0.45 1.59
C VAL A 19 11.10 -0.58 3.10
N TYR A 20 10.05 -1.24 3.58
CA TYR A 20 9.73 -1.38 4.98
C TYR A 20 9.54 -2.84 5.35
N VAL A 21 10.18 -3.29 6.43
CA VAL A 21 10.03 -4.66 6.93
C VAL A 21 8.83 -4.74 7.86
N LEU A 22 8.00 -5.75 7.65
CA LEU A 22 6.75 -5.94 8.37
C LEU A 22 6.36 -7.41 8.40
N GLU A 23 5.47 -7.78 9.31
CA GLU A 23 4.92 -9.12 9.42
C GLU A 23 3.48 -9.12 8.90
N HIS A 24 3.23 -9.90 7.86
CA HIS A 24 1.87 -10.16 7.40
C HIS A 24 1.16 -11.03 8.44
N LEU A 25 0.00 -10.58 8.90
CA LEU A 25 -0.80 -11.25 9.92
C LEU A 25 -1.99 -11.98 9.33
N ALA A 26 -2.71 -11.33 8.41
CA ALA A 26 -3.86 -11.90 7.73
C ALA A 26 -4.24 -11.09 6.49
N THR A 27 -4.90 -11.78 5.55
CA THR A 27 -5.67 -11.16 4.48
C THR A 27 -7.11 -11.65 4.56
N PHE A 28 -8.07 -10.72 4.53
CA PHE A 28 -9.49 -11.04 4.55
C PHE A 28 -10.20 -10.51 3.31
N THR A 29 -11.15 -11.26 2.77
CA THR A 29 -12.03 -10.72 1.73
C THR A 29 -13.05 -9.76 2.36
N VAL A 30 -13.10 -8.54 1.81
CA VAL A 30 -14.03 -7.48 2.20
C VAL A 30 -15.39 -7.75 1.55
N THR A 31 -16.32 -8.27 2.34
CA THR A 31 -17.68 -8.61 1.90
C THR A 31 -18.66 -8.38 3.04
N ARG A 32 -19.94 -8.11 2.73
CA ARG A 32 -20.95 -7.99 3.79
C ARG A 32 -21.26 -9.33 4.43
N GLU A 33 -21.10 -10.41 3.67
CA GLU A 33 -21.34 -11.80 4.03
C GLU A 33 -20.37 -12.26 5.11
N THR A 34 -19.10 -11.87 5.01
CA THR A 34 -18.07 -12.13 6.04
C THR A 34 -18.14 -11.16 7.22
N GLY A 35 -18.94 -10.10 7.11
CA GLY A 35 -19.04 -9.04 8.12
C GLY A 35 -17.81 -8.13 8.21
N ILE A 36 -16.92 -8.19 7.21
CA ILE A 36 -15.69 -7.40 7.15
C ILE A 36 -15.88 -6.31 6.10
N VAL A 37 -16.19 -5.10 6.55
CA VAL A 37 -16.41 -3.94 5.67
C VAL A 37 -15.34 -2.89 5.88
N TYR A 38 -14.85 -2.75 7.12
CA TYR A 38 -13.84 -1.78 7.51
C TYR A 38 -12.60 -2.43 8.14
N PRO A 39 -11.43 -1.77 8.12
CA PRO A 39 -10.22 -2.27 8.77
C PRO A 39 -10.41 -2.69 10.24
N ALA A 40 -11.25 -1.95 10.99
CA ALA A 40 -11.57 -2.29 12.37
C ALA A 40 -12.30 -3.64 12.52
N ASP A 41 -13.10 -4.05 11.53
CA ASP A 41 -13.77 -5.35 11.52
C ASP A 41 -12.75 -6.48 11.31
N GLY A 42 -11.78 -6.26 10.43
CA GLY A 42 -10.66 -7.17 10.22
C GLY A 42 -9.81 -7.33 11.47
N MET A 43 -9.50 -6.26 12.19
CA MET A 43 -8.77 -6.34 13.48
C MET A 43 -9.53 -7.17 14.52
N ARG A 44 -10.85 -6.98 14.65
CA ARG A 44 -11.66 -7.81 15.55
C ARG A 44 -11.62 -9.29 15.15
N ARG A 45 -11.64 -9.58 13.84
CA ARG A 45 -11.56 -10.95 13.32
C ARG A 45 -10.19 -11.57 13.53
N LEU A 46 -9.11 -10.81 13.33
CA LEU A 46 -7.74 -11.23 13.57
C LEU A 46 -7.54 -11.64 15.04
N LEU A 47 -7.98 -10.79 15.97
CA LEU A 47 -7.92 -11.08 17.41
C LEU A 47 -8.72 -12.33 17.81
N GLN A 48 -9.82 -12.62 17.11
CA GLN A 48 -10.57 -13.86 17.31
C GLN A 48 -9.78 -15.07 16.81
N LEU A 49 -9.22 -15.00 15.60
CA LEU A 49 -8.42 -16.08 15.02
C LEU A 49 -7.20 -16.42 15.86
N GLU A 50 -6.52 -15.41 16.38
CA GLU A 50 -5.39 -15.61 17.28
C GLU A 50 -5.78 -16.42 18.53
N LYS A 51 -6.96 -16.16 19.09
CA LYS A 51 -7.45 -16.87 20.27
C LYS A 51 -7.95 -18.28 19.98
N THR A 52 -8.48 -18.54 18.78
CA THR A 52 -9.14 -19.83 18.47
C THR A 52 -8.24 -20.80 17.72
N ASN A 53 -7.46 -20.31 16.77
CA ASN A 53 -6.71 -21.13 15.81
C ASN A 53 -5.22 -20.77 15.77
N GLY A 54 -4.84 -19.64 16.36
CA GLY A 54 -3.57 -18.98 16.10
C GLY A 54 -3.53 -18.36 14.71
N ILE A 55 -2.72 -17.32 14.55
CA ILE A 55 -2.37 -16.81 13.21
C ILE A 55 -0.97 -17.28 12.84
N TRP A 56 -0.77 -17.54 11.55
CA TRP A 56 0.57 -17.70 11.01
C TRP A 56 1.04 -16.34 10.52
N SER A 57 2.02 -15.75 11.21
CA SER A 57 2.67 -14.53 10.74
C SER A 57 3.80 -14.87 9.76
N GLN A 58 3.95 -14.04 8.73
CA GLN A 58 5.05 -14.18 7.76
C GLN A 58 5.78 -12.85 7.59
N LYS A 59 7.11 -12.89 7.71
CA LYS A 59 7.94 -11.71 7.50
C LYS A 59 7.98 -11.34 6.01
N MET A 60 7.68 -10.08 5.72
CA MET A 60 7.53 -9.52 4.38
C MET A 60 8.20 -8.14 4.29
N GLN A 61 8.31 -7.64 3.07
CA GLN A 61 8.75 -6.29 2.77
C GLN A 61 7.66 -5.54 1.99
N LEU A 62 7.28 -4.36 2.45
CA LEU A 62 6.44 -3.43 1.70
C LEU A 62 7.35 -2.44 0.97
N CYS A 63 7.37 -2.48 -0.35
CA CYS A 63 8.12 -1.56 -1.19
C CYS A 63 7.15 -0.58 -1.87
N LEU A 64 7.39 0.72 -1.69
CA LEU A 64 6.68 1.80 -2.38
C LEU A 64 7.55 2.30 -3.53
N GLU A 65 7.21 1.86 -4.74
CA GLU A 65 7.91 2.18 -5.98
C GLU A 65 6.99 3.01 -6.87
N ASP A 66 7.41 4.24 -7.19
CA ASP A 66 6.63 5.20 -8.00
C ASP A 66 5.19 5.37 -7.54
N GLN A 67 4.28 4.56 -8.09
CA GLN A 67 2.83 4.59 -7.93
C GLN A 67 2.28 3.18 -7.68
N TRP A 68 3.14 2.32 -7.17
CA TRP A 68 2.89 0.92 -6.89
C TRP A 68 3.27 0.59 -5.45
N VAL A 69 2.47 -0.28 -4.87
CA VAL A 69 2.70 -0.90 -3.57
C VAL A 69 3.00 -2.36 -3.83
N LEU A 70 4.22 -2.76 -3.53
CA LEU A 70 4.74 -4.11 -3.74
C LEU A 70 4.85 -4.80 -2.39
N VAL A 71 4.26 -5.98 -2.26
CA VAL A 71 4.49 -6.87 -1.13
C VAL A 71 5.46 -7.94 -1.60
N MET A 72 6.62 -8.00 -0.97
CA MET A 72 7.71 -8.90 -1.34
C MET A 72 8.05 -9.84 -0.20
N ASP A 73 8.50 -11.02 -0.55
CA ASP A 73 9.06 -11.99 0.38
C ASP A 73 10.38 -11.49 0.98
N TYR A 74 10.54 -11.63 2.30
CA TYR A 74 11.72 -11.11 3.00
C TYR A 74 13.02 -11.87 2.66
N GLU A 75 12.96 -13.18 2.41
CA GLU A 75 14.16 -14.00 2.20
C GLU A 75 14.64 -13.94 0.75
N THR A 76 13.71 -13.99 -0.19
CA THR A 76 14.02 -14.09 -1.63
C THR A 76 13.95 -12.73 -2.35
N GLY A 77 13.26 -11.74 -1.77
CA GLY A 77 12.95 -10.47 -2.44
C GLY A 77 11.95 -10.63 -3.59
N SER A 78 11.27 -11.77 -3.70
CA SER A 78 10.30 -12.03 -4.77
C SER A 78 9.03 -11.22 -4.53
N ILE A 79 8.52 -10.58 -5.58
CA ILE A 79 7.21 -9.89 -5.52
C ILE A 79 6.12 -10.95 -5.38
N MET A 80 5.44 -10.94 -4.23
CA MET A 80 4.30 -11.80 -3.94
C MET A 80 3.02 -11.15 -4.47
N GLU A 81 2.84 -9.86 -4.17
CA GLU A 81 1.67 -9.09 -4.58
C GLU A 81 2.08 -7.69 -5.05
N ARG A 82 1.33 -7.15 -6.02
CA ARG A 82 1.57 -5.82 -6.59
C ARG A 82 0.24 -5.11 -6.79
N PHE A 83 0.10 -3.97 -6.13
CA PHE A 83 -1.09 -3.13 -6.20
C PHE A 83 -0.73 -1.75 -6.76
N PRO A 84 -1.49 -1.21 -7.71
CA PRO A 84 -1.45 0.22 -7.99
C PRO A 84 -1.83 1.00 -6.73
N ALA A 85 -1.19 2.13 -6.48
CA ALA A 85 -1.52 3.00 -5.35
C ALA A 85 -3.02 3.38 -5.36
N SER A 86 -3.63 3.53 -6.54
CA SER A 86 -5.06 3.81 -6.71
C SER A 86 -5.99 2.71 -6.23
N HIS A 87 -5.53 1.45 -6.13
CA HIS A 87 -6.30 0.32 -5.60
C HIS A 87 -6.13 0.14 -4.09
N VAL A 88 -5.23 0.89 -3.46
CA VAL A 88 -5.07 0.87 -2.01
C VAL A 88 -6.05 1.87 -1.41
N HIS A 89 -6.91 1.42 -0.53
CA HIS A 89 -7.98 2.19 0.07
C HIS A 89 -7.97 2.09 1.59
N SER A 90 -8.45 3.13 2.25
CA SER A 90 -8.60 3.18 3.71
C SER A 90 -7.37 2.71 4.51
N PRO A 91 -6.14 3.15 4.17
CA PRO A 91 -4.98 2.81 4.97
C PRO A 91 -5.18 3.34 6.39
N THR A 92 -5.08 2.45 7.37
CA THR A 92 -5.40 2.69 8.77
C THR A 92 -4.27 2.16 9.63
N ALA A 93 -3.81 2.98 10.56
CA ALA A 93 -2.84 2.59 11.56
C ALA A 93 -3.57 2.29 12.88
N PHE A 94 -3.31 1.11 13.42
CA PHE A 94 -3.75 0.72 14.75
C PHE A 94 -2.54 0.80 15.68
N THR A 95 -2.57 1.79 16.57
CA THR A 95 -1.55 1.99 17.60
C THR A 95 -2.25 2.04 18.95
N SER A 96 -1.73 1.31 19.92
CA SER A 96 -2.19 1.38 21.30
C SER A 96 -1.13 2.03 22.19
N PRO A 97 -1.55 2.90 23.13
CA PRO A 97 -0.68 3.41 24.17
C PRO A 97 -0.47 2.40 25.32
N GLU A 98 -1.22 1.29 25.36
CA GLU A 98 -1.15 0.34 26.47
C GLU A 98 0.04 -0.62 26.33
N PRO A 99 0.93 -0.71 27.35
CA PRO A 99 2.01 -1.68 27.35
C PRO A 99 1.43 -3.09 27.47
N GLY A 100 1.58 -3.89 26.42
CA GLY A 100 1.16 -5.29 26.39
C GLY A 100 -0.07 -5.57 25.52
N GLU A 101 -0.60 -4.59 24.79
CA GLU A 101 -1.64 -4.88 23.81
C GLU A 101 -1.07 -5.73 22.66
N LEU A 102 -1.71 -6.89 22.46
CA LEU A 102 -1.43 -7.79 21.35
C LEU A 102 -1.78 -7.05 20.07
N TYR A 103 -0.76 -6.76 19.25
CA TYR A 103 -0.83 -5.95 18.03
C TYR A 103 -0.87 -4.44 18.24
N ASN A 104 0.23 -3.91 18.79
CA ASN A 104 0.59 -2.51 18.62
C ASN A 104 1.33 -2.30 17.30
N ASN A 105 1.23 -1.10 16.72
CA ASN A 105 1.92 -0.70 15.50
C ASN A 105 1.51 -1.52 14.25
N VAL A 106 0.20 -1.64 14.02
CA VAL A 106 -0.35 -2.41 12.89
C VAL A 106 -0.86 -1.50 11.78
N LEU A 107 -0.49 -1.80 10.55
CA LEU A 107 -1.01 -1.21 9.34
C LEU A 107 -2.08 -2.13 8.73
N ALA A 108 -3.23 -1.57 8.36
CA ALA A 108 -4.21 -2.27 7.55
C ALA A 108 -4.68 -1.41 6.38
N PHE A 109 -4.86 -2.01 5.21
CA PHE A 109 -5.43 -1.34 4.06
C PHE A 109 -6.26 -2.30 3.22
N VAL A 110 -7.21 -1.75 2.48
CA VAL A 110 -8.03 -2.51 1.54
C VAL A 110 -7.44 -2.37 0.13
N ALA A 111 -7.04 -3.48 -0.48
CA ALA A 111 -6.63 -3.55 -1.87
C ALA A 111 -7.81 -3.98 -2.76
N GLY A 112 -8.02 -3.30 -3.89
CA GLY A 112 -8.98 -3.72 -4.91
C GLY A 112 -9.41 -2.57 -5.81
N ALA A 113 -9.98 -2.89 -6.98
CA ALA A 113 -10.49 -1.89 -7.90
C ALA A 113 -11.75 -1.21 -7.32
N PRO A 114 -11.83 0.14 -7.27
CA PRO A 114 -12.96 0.85 -6.68
C PRO A 114 -14.26 0.71 -7.48
N ASP A 115 -14.16 0.59 -8.80
CA ASP A 115 -15.30 0.67 -9.74
C ASP A 115 -15.74 -0.69 -10.30
N ALA A 116 -15.19 -1.79 -9.77
CA ALA A 116 -15.55 -3.12 -10.19
C ALA A 116 -16.37 -3.80 -9.08
N PRO A 117 -17.72 -3.82 -9.17
CA PRO A 117 -18.56 -4.42 -8.15
C PRO A 117 -18.31 -5.92 -7.95
N ASP A 118 -17.76 -6.60 -8.97
CA ASP A 118 -17.35 -8.01 -8.90
C ASP A 118 -15.87 -8.21 -8.55
N ALA A 119 -15.08 -7.13 -8.44
CA ALA A 119 -13.68 -7.26 -8.03
C ALA A 119 -13.62 -7.54 -6.53
N ARG A 120 -13.01 -8.68 -6.20
CA ARG A 120 -12.73 -9.04 -4.81
C ARG A 120 -11.80 -7.97 -4.21
N ARG A 121 -12.27 -7.37 -3.12
CA ARG A 121 -11.50 -6.43 -2.31
C ARG A 121 -10.91 -7.21 -1.14
N GLU A 122 -9.65 -6.96 -0.84
CA GLU A 122 -8.89 -7.70 0.16
C GLU A 122 -8.36 -6.73 1.21
N LEU A 123 -8.65 -7.00 2.47
CA LEU A 123 -8.13 -6.28 3.61
C LEU A 123 -6.85 -6.99 4.05
N HIS A 124 -5.72 -6.35 3.83
CA HIS A 124 -4.42 -6.82 4.29
C HIS A 124 -4.08 -6.18 5.62
N ILE A 125 -3.56 -6.98 6.56
CA ILE A 125 -3.17 -6.54 7.90
C ILE A 125 -1.72 -6.94 8.15
N PHE A 126 -0.89 -5.96 8.52
CA PHE A 126 0.54 -6.10 8.73
C PHE A 126 0.96 -5.49 10.06
N GLN A 127 1.82 -6.17 10.81
CA GLN A 127 2.51 -5.59 11.95
C GLN A 127 3.81 -4.94 11.50
N CYS A 128 3.98 -3.66 11.82
CA CYS A 128 5.17 -2.91 11.45
C CYS A 128 6.28 -3.12 12.48
N HIS A 129 7.49 -3.46 12.01
CA HIS A 129 8.63 -3.76 12.88
C HIS A 129 9.53 -2.53 13.08
N ASP A 130 10.01 -1.95 11.97
CA ASP A 130 11.05 -0.93 12.00
C ASP A 130 10.52 0.51 11.87
N VAL A 131 9.24 0.67 11.52
CA VAL A 131 8.61 1.97 11.27
C VAL A 131 7.24 2.06 11.95
N PRO A 132 6.81 3.27 12.36
CA PRO A 132 5.48 3.45 12.88
C PRO A 132 4.43 3.33 11.77
N ALA A 133 3.34 2.62 12.05
CA ALA A 133 2.26 2.36 11.12
C ALA A 133 1.60 3.66 10.62
N HIS A 134 1.53 4.71 11.46
CA HIS A 134 0.99 6.01 11.03
C HIS A 134 1.84 6.65 9.92
N ALA A 135 3.18 6.53 9.98
CA ALA A 135 4.04 7.04 8.93
C ALA A 135 3.80 6.29 7.61
N LEU A 136 3.59 4.97 7.66
CA LEU A 136 3.24 4.20 6.46
C LEU A 136 1.88 4.60 5.87
N VAL A 137 0.89 4.92 6.72
CA VAL A 137 -0.39 5.44 6.25
C VAL A 137 -0.21 6.77 5.52
N GLU A 138 0.60 7.68 6.06
CA GLU A 138 0.93 8.96 5.43
C GLU A 138 1.63 8.75 4.09
N GLU A 139 2.64 7.88 4.03
CA GLU A 139 3.37 7.54 2.81
C GLU A 139 2.44 6.93 1.73
N LEU A 140 1.56 5.99 2.11
CA LEU A 140 0.57 5.40 1.20
C LEU A 140 -0.42 6.43 0.66
N ASN A 141 -0.80 7.42 1.48
CA ASN A 141 -1.69 8.50 1.06
C ASN A 141 -0.96 9.52 0.17
N ALA A 142 0.29 9.86 0.50
CA ALA A 142 1.15 10.72 -0.31
C ALA A 142 1.40 10.11 -1.69
N LEU A 143 1.62 8.79 -1.76
CA LEU A 143 1.79 8.04 -2.99
C LEU A 143 0.61 8.26 -3.95
N LYS A 144 -0.62 8.21 -3.42
CA LYS A 144 -1.86 8.42 -4.20
C LYS A 144 -2.04 9.87 -4.64
N SER A 145 -1.63 10.84 -3.82
CA SER A 145 -1.77 12.27 -4.14
C SER A 145 -0.92 12.69 -5.34
N VAL A 146 0.21 12.02 -5.58
CA VAL A 146 1.06 12.27 -6.75
C VAL A 146 0.33 11.95 -8.06
N GLN A 147 -0.58 10.96 -8.11
CA GLN A 147 -1.46 10.73 -9.28
C GLN A 147 -2.29 11.98 -9.62
N ASN A 148 -2.88 12.61 -8.61
CA ASN A 148 -3.78 13.75 -8.81
C ASN A 148 -3.04 15.03 -9.23
N SER A 149 -1.75 15.13 -8.90
CA SER A 149 -0.93 16.32 -9.17
C SER A 149 -0.33 16.31 -10.58
N THR A 150 -0.21 15.15 -11.21
CA THR A 150 0.43 15.02 -12.54
C THR A 150 -0.54 15.23 -13.70
N LEU A 151 -1.85 15.35 -13.43
CA LEU A 151 -2.89 15.58 -14.44
C LEU A 151 -3.32 17.05 -14.62
N SER A 152 -2.69 18.00 -13.93
CA SER A 152 -2.98 19.44 -14.07
C SER A 152 -1.92 20.18 -14.90
N LEU A 153 -1.67 19.72 -16.13
CA LEU A 153 -1.10 20.61 -17.15
C LEU A 153 -2.20 21.58 -17.60
N PRO A 154 -2.07 22.90 -17.42
CA PRO A 154 -2.98 23.84 -18.06
C PRO A 154 -2.82 23.68 -19.58
N SER A 155 -3.88 23.23 -20.24
CA SER A 155 -3.96 23.18 -21.70
C SER A 155 -3.70 24.59 -22.24
N LEU A 156 -2.49 24.81 -22.78
CA LEU A 156 -2.12 26.05 -23.44
C LEU A 156 -2.88 26.07 -24.78
N ALA A 157 -4.03 26.73 -24.82
CA ALA A 157 -4.79 26.93 -26.04
C ALA A 157 -3.93 27.67 -27.08
N PRO A 158 -3.92 27.25 -28.36
CA PRO A 158 -3.21 27.98 -29.39
C PRO A 158 -3.94 29.31 -29.64
N ALA A 159 -3.21 30.42 -29.50
CA ALA A 159 -3.67 31.72 -29.95
C ALA A 159 -3.87 31.67 -31.47
N THR A 160 -5.12 31.67 -31.92
CA THR A 160 -5.46 31.87 -33.34
C THR A 160 -5.16 33.31 -33.71
N ASP A 161 -3.98 33.52 -34.27
CA ASP A 161 -3.65 34.65 -35.13
C ASP A 161 -4.55 34.58 -36.37
N THR A 162 -5.55 35.46 -36.44
CA THR A 162 -6.31 35.68 -37.67
C THR A 162 -5.80 36.96 -38.31
N ALA A 163 -4.73 36.82 -39.08
CA ALA A 163 -4.32 37.81 -40.06
C ALA A 163 -5.13 37.63 -41.37
N ALA A 164 -5.50 38.78 -41.91
CA ALA A 164 -5.86 39.08 -43.30
C ALA A 164 -7.28 38.73 -43.81
N ALA A 165 -8.02 39.77 -44.18
CA ALA A 165 -8.56 39.88 -45.54
C ALA A 165 -8.89 41.34 -45.90
N ILE A 166 -8.04 41.90 -46.77
CA ILE A 166 -8.36 43.00 -47.67
C ILE A 166 -9.46 42.54 -48.63
N LYS A 167 -10.54 43.30 -48.82
CA LYS A 167 -11.11 43.53 -50.16
C LYS A 167 -12.16 44.66 -50.21
N LEU A 168 -11.81 45.63 -51.07
CA LEU A 168 -12.59 46.68 -51.75
C LEU A 168 -13.14 47.84 -50.90
#